data_AF-A0AAJ6T4E7-F1
#
_entry.id   AF-A0AAJ6T4E7-F1
#
_cell.length_a   1.000
_cell.length_b   1.000
_cell.length_c   1.000
_cell.angle_alpha   90.00
_cell.angle_beta   90.00
_cell.angle_gamma   90.00
#
_symmetry.space_group_name_H-M   'P 1'
#
loop_
_entity.id
_entity.type
_entity.pdbx_description
1 polymer ?
#
loop_
_entity_poly.entity_id
_entity_poly.type
_entity_poly.pdbx_seq_one_letter_code
_entity_poly.pdbx_strand_id
1 'polypeptide(L)'
;MYEFLLYYQQESAKLRQQIQLLQNSNRHLMGEAVSNLSVKELKQLENRLERGMTRIRSKKHELLLAEIEYMQKREIELENESACLRTKIAEVERLQQANMVTGDELNAIQALAASRNFFAPHFLEGGTAYPHTYNRKILHLG
;
A
#
# COMPACT_ATOMS: atom_id res chain seq x y z
N MET A 1 -16.25 33.91 -48.86
CA MET A 1 -14.97 33.17 -48.89
C MET A 1 -13.81 34.02 -48.38
N TYR A 2 -13.53 35.20 -48.96
CA TYR A 2 -12.45 36.10 -48.49
C TYR A 2 -12.61 36.59 -47.05
N GLU A 3 -13.80 37.01 -46.63
CA GLU A 3 -14.10 37.41 -45.24
C GLU A 3 -13.78 36.30 -44.22
N PHE A 4 -14.14 35.06 -44.56
CA PHE A 4 -13.83 33.90 -43.72
C PHE A 4 -12.32 33.68 -43.64
N LEU A 5 -11.61 33.68 -44.77
CA LEU A 5 -10.16 33.54 -44.79
C LEU A 5 -9.46 34.62 -43.94
N LEU A 6 -9.90 35.88 -44.06
CA LEU A 6 -9.36 37.01 -43.29
C LEU A 6 -9.61 36.84 -41.78
N TYR A 7 -10.82 36.42 -41.42
CA TYR A 7 -11.19 36.12 -40.03
C TYR A 7 -10.29 35.04 -39.43
N TYR A 8 -10.12 33.89 -40.10
CA TYR A 8 -9.27 32.80 -39.60
C TYR A 8 -7.78 33.18 -39.58
N GLN A 9 -7.33 34.02 -40.52
CA GLN A 9 -5.97 34.55 -40.49
C GLN A 9 -5.76 35.41 -39.23
N GLN A 10 -6.71 36.29 -38.90
CA GLN A 10 -6.66 37.11 -37.69
C GLN A 10 -6.72 36.24 -36.43
N GLU A 11 -7.62 35.27 -36.39
CA GLU A 11 -7.79 34.40 -35.22
C GLU A 11 -6.55 33.54 -34.97
N SER A 12 -5.96 32.98 -36.04
CA SER A 12 -4.71 32.24 -35.93
C SER A 12 -3.54 33.11 -35.48
N ALA A 13 -3.50 34.40 -35.86
CA ALA A 13 -2.48 35.33 -35.39
C ALA A 13 -2.60 35.62 -33.89
N LYS A 14 -3.83 35.81 -33.39
CA LYS A 14 -4.09 35.97 -31.95
C LYS A 14 -3.65 34.73 -31.16
N LEU A 15 -3.99 33.53 -31.64
CA LEU A 15 -3.59 32.29 -30.98
C LEU A 15 -2.07 32.12 -30.97
N ARG A 16 -1.37 32.41 -32.07
CA ARG A 16 0.10 32.39 -32.12
C ARG A 16 0.73 33.34 -31.09
N GLN A 17 0.18 34.54 -30.95
CA GLN A 17 0.64 35.49 -29.94
C GLN A 17 0.41 34.97 -28.52
N GLN A 18 -0.76 34.39 -28.23
CA GLN A 18 -1.04 33.79 -26.92
C GLN A 18 -0.08 32.64 -26.59
N ILE A 19 0.20 31.77 -27.56
CA ILE A 19 1.18 30.69 -27.41
C ILE A 19 2.55 31.25 -27.05
N GLN A 20 3.01 32.28 -27.78
CA GLN A 20 4.31 32.90 -27.54
C GLN A 20 4.39 33.52 -26.14
N LEU A 21 3.33 34.19 -25.68
CA LEU A 21 3.26 34.76 -24.33
C LEU A 21 3.33 33.68 -23.25
N LEU A 22 2.61 32.57 -23.43
CA LEU A 22 2.64 31.44 -22.50
C LEU A 22 4.02 30.77 -22.46
N GLN A 23 4.64 30.55 -23.63
CA GLN A 23 5.99 29.99 -23.71
C GLN A 23 7.02 30.88 -23.02
N ASN A 24 6.96 32.19 -23.24
CA ASN A 24 7.84 33.14 -22.56
C ASN A 24 7.62 33.10 -21.04
N SER A 25 6.35 33.08 -20.58
CA SER A 25 6.04 32.95 -19.16
C SER A 25 6.59 31.65 -18.57
N ASN A 26 6.54 30.53 -19.29
CA ASN A 26 7.09 29.26 -18.81
C ASN A 26 8.60 29.31 -18.70
N ARG A 27 9.31 29.88 -19.70
CA ARG A 27 10.76 30.07 -19.61
C ARG A 27 11.16 30.89 -18.38
N HIS A 28 10.47 32.00 -18.13
CA HIS A 28 10.73 32.81 -16.94
C HIS A 28 10.49 32.03 -15.63
N LEU A 29 9.41 31.23 -15.55
CA LEU A 29 9.15 30.38 -14.38
C LEU A 29 10.23 29.31 -14.17
N MET A 30 10.86 28.86 -15.26
CA MET A 30 11.99 27.93 -15.23
C MET A 30 13.34 28.62 -14.96
N GLY A 31 13.36 29.95 -14.78
CA GLY A 31 14.57 30.72 -14.54
C GLY A 31 15.35 31.08 -15.80
N GLU A 32 14.79 30.84 -16.99
CA GLU A 32 15.41 31.18 -18.27
C GLU A 32 15.07 32.61 -18.71
N ALA A 33 15.96 33.25 -19.47
CA ALA A 33 15.79 34.60 -20.04
C ALA A 33 15.41 35.69 -19.01
N VAL A 34 15.67 35.45 -17.73
CA VAL A 34 15.34 36.36 -16.62
C VAL A 34 16.12 37.68 -16.66
N SER A 35 17.27 37.72 -17.34
CA SER A 35 18.05 38.94 -17.57
C SER A 35 17.28 40.01 -18.34
N ASN A 36 16.24 39.62 -19.08
CA ASN A 36 15.43 40.52 -19.91
C ASN A 36 14.27 41.14 -19.13
N LEU A 37 14.08 40.76 -17.86
CA LEU A 37 13.00 41.24 -17.01
C LEU A 37 13.45 42.47 -16.22
N SER A 38 12.55 43.44 -16.09
CA SER A 38 12.74 44.55 -15.16
C SER A 38 12.70 44.08 -13.70
N VAL A 39 13.23 44.89 -12.79
CA VAL A 39 13.18 44.61 -11.34
C VAL A 39 11.74 44.36 -10.84
N LYS A 40 10.77 45.10 -11.39
CA LYS A 40 9.34 44.93 -11.06
C LYS A 40 8.83 43.56 -11.50
N GLU A 41 9.14 43.14 -12.72
CA GLU A 41 8.72 41.84 -13.26
C GLU A 41 9.42 40.68 -12.55
N LEU A 42 10.70 40.83 -12.22
CA LEU A 42 11.44 39.87 -11.38
C LEU A 42 10.77 39.70 -10.02
N LYS A 43 10.36 40.80 -9.37
CA LYS A 43 9.68 40.72 -8.07
C LYS A 43 8.32 40.02 -8.19
N GLN A 44 7.60 40.23 -9.28
CA GLN A 44 6.34 39.53 -9.53
C GLN A 44 6.55 38.04 -9.78
N LEU A 45 7.59 37.68 -10.54
CA LEU A 45 7.99 36.30 -10.81
C LEU A 45 8.37 35.56 -9.52
N GLU A 46 9.24 36.17 -8.70
CA GLU A 46 9.65 35.65 -7.39
C GLU A 46 8.42 35.39 -6.50
N ASN A 47 7.53 36.39 -6.35
CA ASN A 47 6.31 36.24 -5.55
C ASN A 47 5.40 35.11 -6.06
N ARG A 48 5.34 34.90 -7.38
CA ARG A 48 4.54 33.83 -7.99
C ARG A 48 5.16 32.45 -7.70
N LEU A 49 6.48 32.34 -7.80
CA LEU A 49 7.22 31.13 -7.45
C LEU A 49 7.10 30.80 -5.97
N GLU A 50 7.27 31.78 -5.07
CA GLU A 50 7.17 31.58 -3.62
C GLU A 50 5.79 31.03 -3.21
N ARG A 51 4.71 31.60 -3.76
CA ARG A 51 3.35 31.07 -3.53
C ARG A 51 3.19 29.65 -4.05
N GLY A 52 3.74 29.34 -5.23
CA GLY A 52 3.71 28.00 -5.81
C GLY A 52 4.45 26.98 -4.93
N MET A 53 5.68 27.33 -4.53
CA MET A 53 6.51 26.51 -3.65
C MET A 53 5.86 26.26 -2.30
N THR A 54 5.27 27.30 -1.70
CA THR A 54 4.54 27.18 -0.43
C THR A 54 3.40 26.18 -0.56
N ARG A 55 2.56 26.28 -1.61
CA ARG A 55 1.45 25.34 -1.84
C ARG A 55 1.94 23.90 -2.06
N ILE A 56 3.01 23.71 -2.83
CA ILE A 56 3.61 22.39 -3.07
C ILE A 56 4.13 21.80 -1.76
N ARG A 57 4.85 22.60 -0.95
CA ARG A 57 5.42 22.16 0.33
C ARG A 57 4.31 21.77 1.32
N SER A 58 3.27 22.59 1.46
CA SER A 58 2.12 22.27 2.30
C SER A 58 1.44 20.98 1.85
N LYS A 59 1.20 20.80 0.54
CA LYS A 59 0.56 19.59 0.04
C LYS A 59 1.41 18.34 0.26
N LYS A 60 2.72 18.42 0.05
CA LYS A 60 3.66 17.32 0.34
C LYS A 60 3.64 16.97 1.83
N HIS A 61 3.61 17.98 2.70
CA HIS A 61 3.57 17.77 4.14
C HIS A 61 2.28 17.06 4.57
N GLU A 62 1.12 17.52 4.11
CA GLU A 62 -0.17 16.87 4.37
C GLU A 62 -0.18 15.40 3.93
N LEU A 63 0.31 15.11 2.72
CA LEU A 63 0.36 13.74 2.20
C LEU A 63 1.31 12.84 3.00
N LEU A 64 2.47 13.36 3.38
CA LEU A 64 3.44 12.62 4.21
C LEU A 64 2.86 12.31 5.59
N LEU A 65 2.16 13.25 6.22
CA LEU A 65 1.51 13.02 7.50
C LEU A 65 0.43 11.93 7.39
N ALA A 66 -0.41 11.99 6.36
CA ALA A 66 -1.43 10.98 6.13
C ALA A 66 -0.82 9.58 5.90
N GLU A 67 0.31 9.50 5.18
CA GLU A 67 1.03 8.24 4.95
C GLU A 67 1.63 7.68 6.25
N ILE A 68 2.23 8.56 7.08
CA ILE A 68 2.77 8.17 8.40
C ILE A 68 1.66 7.63 9.30
N GLU A 69 0.53 8.33 9.39
CA GLU A 69 -0.62 7.89 10.20
C GLU A 69 -1.17 6.54 9.73
N TYR A 70 -1.27 6.35 8.41
CA TYR A 70 -1.68 5.07 7.82
C TYR A 70 -0.72 3.94 8.19
N MET A 71 0.59 4.17 8.05
CA MET A 71 1.61 3.17 8.35
C MET A 71 1.65 2.81 9.84
N GLN A 72 1.52 3.78 10.73
CA GLN A 72 1.45 3.54 12.18
C GLN A 72 0.21 2.72 12.56
N LYS A 73 -0.95 3.03 11.98
CA LYS A 73 -2.15 2.21 12.20
C LYS A 73 -1.95 0.78 11.71
N ARG A 74 -1.32 0.62 10.54
CA ARG A 74 -1.06 -0.70 9.95
C ARG A 74 -0.07 -1.52 10.79
N GLU A 75 0.94 -0.87 11.36
CA GLU A 75 1.88 -1.49 12.30
C GLU A 75 1.13 -2.07 13.51
N ILE A 76 0.29 -1.25 14.16
CA ILE A 76 -0.50 -1.70 15.32
C ILE A 76 -1.43 -2.88 14.97
N GLU A 77 -2.10 -2.83 13.82
CA GLU A 77 -2.95 -3.94 13.35
C GLU A 77 -2.16 -5.24 13.19
N LEU A 78 -0.96 -5.17 12.59
CA LEU A 78 -0.09 -6.31 12.38
C LEU A 78 0.50 -6.86 13.69
N GLU A 79 0.87 -5.98 14.63
CA GLU A 79 1.32 -6.38 15.97
C GLU A 79 0.23 -7.15 16.71
N ASN A 80 -1.02 -6.66 16.66
CA ASN A 80 -2.17 -7.32 17.26
C ASN A 80 -2.46 -8.68 16.62
N GLU A 81 -2.39 -8.77 15.29
CA GLU A 81 -2.56 -10.04 14.56
C GLU A 81 -1.46 -11.04 14.92
N SER A 82 -0.20 -10.58 14.95
CA SER A 82 0.97 -11.38 15.35
C SER A 82 0.83 -11.92 16.78
N ALA A 83 0.43 -11.08 17.74
CA ALA A 83 0.20 -11.48 19.13
C ALA A 83 -0.92 -12.54 19.23
N CYS A 84 -2.03 -12.35 18.52
CA CYS A 84 -3.14 -13.30 18.47
C CYS A 84 -2.68 -14.67 17.91
N LEU A 85 -1.92 -14.67 16.82
CA LEU A 85 -1.38 -15.88 16.22
C LEU A 85 -0.41 -16.62 17.17
N ARG A 86 0.48 -15.89 17.85
CA ARG A 86 1.39 -16.49 18.84
C ARG A 86 0.64 -17.18 19.99
N THR A 87 -0.40 -16.53 20.50
CA THR A 87 -1.26 -17.13 21.54
C THR A 87 -1.96 -18.40 21.04
N LYS A 88 -2.49 -18.38 19.80
CA LYS A 88 -3.11 -19.56 19.18
C LYS A 88 -2.12 -20.71 18.98
N ILE A 89 -0.90 -20.42 18.55
CA ILE A 89 0.16 -21.42 18.39
C ILE A 89 0.47 -22.07 19.74
N ALA A 90 0.71 -21.25 20.77
CA ALA A 90 0.99 -21.76 22.12
C ALA A 90 -0.14 -22.65 22.65
N GLU A 91 -1.40 -22.30 22.37
CA GLU A 91 -2.54 -23.14 22.76
C GLU A 91 -2.57 -24.49 22.03
N VAL A 92 -2.34 -24.49 20.72
CA VAL A 92 -2.28 -25.73 19.93
C VAL A 92 -1.13 -26.63 20.41
N GLU A 93 0.04 -26.04 20.70
CA GLU A 93 1.18 -26.78 21.24
C GLU A 93 0.87 -27.40 22.61
N ARG A 94 0.17 -26.68 23.51
CA ARG A 94 -0.28 -27.24 24.79
C ARG A 94 -1.25 -28.40 24.60
N LEU A 95 -2.23 -28.27 23.71
CA LEU A 95 -3.20 -29.33 23.42
C LEU A 95 -2.52 -30.57 22.81
N GLN A 96 -1.54 -30.37 21.92
CA GLN A 96 -0.76 -31.47 21.37
C GLN A 96 0.04 -32.20 22.45
N GLN A 97 0.73 -31.48 23.34
CA GLN A 97 1.46 -32.08 24.45
C GLN A 97 0.52 -32.86 25.40
N ALA A 98 -0.63 -32.28 25.75
CA ALA A 98 -1.63 -32.96 26.59
C ALA A 98 -2.16 -34.25 25.95
N ASN A 99 -2.44 -34.23 24.64
CA ASN A 99 -2.89 -35.40 23.89
C ASN A 99 -1.80 -36.48 23.75
N MET A 100 -0.52 -36.11 23.65
CA MET A 100 0.58 -37.09 23.64
C MET A 100 0.71 -37.80 24.98
N VAL A 101 0.60 -37.07 26.11
CA VAL A 101 0.64 -37.68 27.45
C VAL A 101 -0.51 -38.65 27.66
N THR A 102 -1.74 -38.26 27.29
CA THR A 102 -2.89 -39.18 27.38
C THR A 102 -2.80 -40.35 26.40
N GLY A 103 -2.22 -40.14 25.21
CA GLY A 103 -1.95 -41.21 24.25
C GLY A 103 -0.96 -42.25 24.78
N ASP A 104 0.12 -41.81 25.42
CA ASP A 104 1.11 -42.70 26.04
C ASP A 104 0.53 -43.46 27.23
N GLU A 105 -0.29 -42.81 28.06
CA GLU A 105 -1.03 -43.47 29.15
C GLU A 105 -2.01 -44.53 28.61
N LEU A 106 -2.75 -44.21 27.54
CA LEU A 106 -3.69 -45.14 26.90
C LEU A 106 -2.96 -46.32 26.26
N ASN A 107 -1.83 -46.07 25.58
CA ASN A 107 -0.96 -47.08 24.99
C ASN A 107 -0.36 -47.99 26.07
N ALA A 108 0.07 -47.44 27.22
CA ALA A 108 0.58 -48.22 28.34
C ALA A 108 -0.50 -49.11 28.96
N ILE A 109 -1.72 -48.59 29.14
CA ILE A 109 -2.88 -49.38 29.60
C ILE A 109 -3.21 -50.50 28.61
N GLN A 110 -3.16 -50.21 27.31
CA GLN A 110 -3.42 -51.20 26.26
C GLN A 110 -2.31 -52.27 26.18
N ALA A 111 -1.04 -51.90 26.36
CA ALA A 111 0.07 -52.83 26.45
C ALA A 111 -0.04 -53.74 27.68
N LEU A 112 -0.46 -53.19 28.84
CA LEU A 112 -0.76 -53.97 30.04
C LEU A 112 -1.94 -54.93 29.83
N ALA A 113 -3.00 -54.48 29.14
CA ALA A 113 -4.14 -55.31 28.80
C ALA A 113 -3.79 -56.43 27.79
N ALA A 114 -2.93 -56.14 26.81
CA ALA A 114 -2.45 -57.10 25.81
C ALA A 114 -1.49 -58.15 26.41
N SER A 115 -0.61 -57.75 27.34
CA SER A 115 0.23 -58.66 28.14
C SER A 115 -0.61 -59.65 28.95
N ARG A 116 -1.85 -59.26 29.27
CA ARG A 116 -2.82 -60.05 30.02
C ARG A 116 -3.77 -60.83 29.10
N ASN A 117 -3.36 -61.30 27.92
CA ASN A 117 -4.05 -62.28 27.06
C ASN A 117 -5.59 -62.18 27.02
N PHE A 118 -6.15 -60.98 26.83
CA PHE A 118 -7.55 -60.82 26.46
C PHE A 118 -7.63 -60.34 25.01
N PHE A 119 -7.86 -61.31 24.11
CA PHE A 119 -8.27 -61.21 22.70
C PHE A 119 -8.11 -59.86 22.00
N ALA A 120 -7.15 -59.76 21.08
CA ALA A 120 -7.11 -58.71 20.07
C ALA A 120 -8.14 -58.96 18.96
N PRO A 121 -8.88 -57.93 18.51
CA PRO A 121 -9.28 -57.82 17.12
C PRO A 121 -8.58 -56.64 16.44
N HIS A 122 -8.18 -56.96 15.23
CA HIS A 122 -7.45 -56.18 14.24
C HIS A 122 -8.28 -54.98 13.68
N PHE A 123 -7.58 -53.97 13.13
CA PHE A 123 -7.97 -53.12 11.97
C PHE A 123 -8.95 -51.94 12.26
N LEU A 124 -8.83 -50.69 11.76
CA LEU A 124 -8.12 -50.09 10.63
C LEU A 124 -7.82 -48.59 10.85
N GLU A 125 -6.67 -48.23 10.33
CA GLU A 125 -6.17 -46.94 9.82
C GLU A 125 -7.23 -46.03 9.16
N GLY A 126 -7.19 -44.73 9.47
CA GLY A 126 -8.07 -43.72 8.87
C GLY A 126 -7.52 -42.31 9.05
N GLY A 127 -6.50 -41.96 8.26
CA GLY A 127 -6.02 -40.60 8.12
C GLY A 127 -6.94 -39.75 7.24
N THR A 128 -7.22 -38.52 7.64
CA THR A 128 -7.74 -37.48 6.74
C THR A 128 -6.95 -36.20 6.92
N ALA A 129 -6.12 -35.91 5.93
CA ALA A 129 -5.46 -34.64 5.72
C ALA A 129 -6.50 -33.56 5.39
N TYR A 130 -6.37 -32.36 5.98
CA TYR A 130 -7.12 -31.18 5.57
C TYR A 130 -6.23 -30.24 4.74
N PRO A 131 -6.66 -29.80 3.54
CA PRO A 131 -5.87 -28.93 2.70
C PRO A 131 -5.96 -27.46 3.11
N HIS A 132 -4.81 -26.83 3.05
CA HIS A 132 -4.58 -25.40 3.21
C HIS A 132 -5.03 -24.63 1.96
N THR A 133 -5.84 -23.58 2.11
CA THR A 133 -6.08 -22.61 1.02
C THR A 133 -5.88 -21.18 1.52
N TYR A 134 -4.75 -20.59 1.14
CA TYR A 134 -4.49 -19.16 1.23
C TYR A 134 -5.40 -18.40 0.25
N ASN A 135 -6.19 -17.45 0.75
CA ASN A 135 -6.95 -16.53 -0.08
C ASN A 135 -6.09 -15.26 -0.32
N ARG A 136 -5.44 -15.19 -1.49
CA ARG A 136 -4.69 -14.02 -1.96
C ARG A 136 -5.66 -13.06 -2.64
N LYS A 137 -6.12 -12.01 -1.94
CA LYS A 137 -6.84 -10.90 -2.58
C LYS A 137 -5.83 -10.00 -3.30
N ILE A 138 -5.90 -10.02 -4.63
CA ILE A 138 -5.17 -9.11 -5.53
C ILE A 138 -5.85 -7.75 -5.45
N LEU A 139 -5.09 -6.71 -5.07
CA LEU A 139 -5.51 -5.32 -5.15
C LEU A 139 -5.44 -4.86 -6.61
N HIS A 140 -6.59 -4.51 -7.20
CA HIS A 140 -6.63 -3.73 -8.43
C HIS A 140 -6.66 -2.25 -8.07
N LEU A 141 -5.61 -1.53 -8.46
CA LEU A 141 -5.56 -0.07 -8.50
C LEU A 141 -6.12 0.36 -9.86
N GLY A 142 -7.21 1.12 -9.84
CA GLY A 142 -7.75 1.89 -10.94
C GLY A 142 -8.04 3.30 -10.45
#